data_AF-A0A2S9QNR0-F1
#
_entry.id   AF-A0A2S9QNR0-F1
#
_cell.length_a   1.000
_cell.length_b   1.000
_cell.length_c   1.000
_cell.angle_alpha   90.00
_cell.angle_beta   90.00
_cell.angle_gamma   90.00
#
_symmetry.space_group_name_H-M   'P 1'
#
loop_
_entity.id
_entity.type
_entity.pdbx_description
1 polymer ?
#
loop_
_entity_poly.entity_id
_entity_poly.type
_entity_poly.pdbx_seq_one_letter_code
_entity_poly.pdbx_strand_id
1 'polypeptide(L)'
;MTTIETTTAGSLPRTQALIEANAARGFEDDGFTLRTTPEFEELVAEAVRDVVERQRERGITQPGDGEFGKAMSNAVDYGAWWTYSFQRNSGLSLTGEDIFSQEPVRSAPGDVRLTTFPDRRDWTLFAEAYRDPESGISVGKNTTAFPATTGPIAYTGQEAIAADTRNLRAALQPGERGFLTAIAPGSAARISNRFYGTEQEHIDAWVAALREEYRAVTDAGLILQIDDPSLAENWDQINPEPSIEDYLAFTQIRVDAINAAIEGLPREQIRLHLCWGSWHGPHSTDIELKHILRTVLGVQAGQVSFEAANVRHEHEWTVWDEHRELIPDDLVLVPGVVGHSTNLIEHPDLVAERITRYARIVGPERVIASTDCGLGGRVHPQIAWAKLEALGEGARRAAQRV
;
A
#
# COMPACT_ATOMS: atom_id res chain seq x y z
N MET A 1 -25.12 18.28 10.32
CA MET A 1 -25.30 16.95 9.71
C MET A 1 -23.97 16.24 9.87
N THR A 2 -23.97 15.02 10.40
CA THR A 2 -22.76 14.18 10.45
C THR A 2 -22.27 13.94 9.02
N THR A 3 -20.96 13.95 8.80
CA THR A 3 -20.33 13.61 7.52
C THR A 3 -19.35 12.48 7.76
N ILE A 4 -19.36 11.47 6.90
CA ILE A 4 -18.31 10.45 6.87
C ILE A 4 -17.38 10.79 5.71
N GLU A 5 -16.11 10.97 6.01
CA GLU A 5 -15.09 11.19 4.98
C GLU A 5 -14.76 9.89 4.25
N THR A 6 -14.22 10.03 3.05
CA THR A 6 -13.91 8.92 2.14
C THR A 6 -12.55 9.12 1.49
N THR A 7 -11.85 8.03 1.26
CA THR A 7 -10.54 8.00 0.59
C THR A 7 -10.40 6.68 -0.17
N THR A 8 -9.22 6.44 -0.74
CA THR A 8 -8.85 5.14 -1.31
C THR A 8 -7.54 4.69 -0.67
N ALA A 9 -7.18 3.43 -0.82
CA ALA A 9 -5.88 2.97 -0.36
C ALA A 9 -4.71 3.35 -1.30
N GLY A 10 -4.94 4.09 -2.40
CA GLY A 10 -3.87 4.57 -3.28
C GLY A 10 -4.15 4.30 -4.77
N SER A 11 -3.39 3.35 -5.35
CA SER A 11 -3.43 2.94 -6.76
C SER A 11 -4.84 2.89 -7.38
N LEU A 12 -5.04 3.61 -8.49
CA LEU A 12 -6.25 3.58 -9.33
C LEU A 12 -5.92 3.11 -10.76
N PRO A 13 -6.90 2.63 -11.55
CA PRO A 13 -6.63 2.13 -12.89
C PRO A 13 -6.00 3.21 -13.79
N ARG A 14 -4.83 2.90 -14.38
CA ARG A 14 -4.11 3.81 -15.26
C ARG A 14 -4.87 3.97 -16.57
N THR A 15 -4.75 5.15 -17.18
CA THR A 15 -5.27 5.36 -18.53
C THR A 15 -4.43 4.56 -19.53
N GLN A 16 -5.05 4.21 -20.67
CA GLN A 16 -4.33 3.52 -21.74
C GLN A 16 -3.12 4.34 -22.23
N ALA A 17 -3.28 5.67 -22.30
CA ALA A 17 -2.18 6.58 -22.67
C ALA A 17 -1.00 6.50 -21.70
N LEU A 18 -1.23 6.45 -20.38
CA LEU A 18 -0.15 6.28 -19.39
C LEU A 18 0.53 4.91 -19.50
N ILE A 19 -0.26 3.85 -19.75
CA ILE A 19 0.27 2.49 -19.95
C ILE A 19 1.20 2.46 -21.17
N GLU A 20 0.75 3.00 -22.30
CA GLU A 20 1.52 3.06 -23.54
C GLU A 20 2.76 3.94 -23.40
N ALA A 21 2.63 5.10 -22.76
CA ALA A 21 3.75 6.00 -22.53
C ALA A 21 4.82 5.37 -21.63
N ASN A 22 4.42 4.70 -20.53
CA ASN A 22 5.36 3.97 -19.69
C ASN A 22 6.03 2.80 -20.43
N ALA A 23 5.30 2.07 -21.28
CA ALA A 23 5.87 0.99 -22.08
C ALA A 23 6.88 1.48 -23.14
N ALA A 24 6.74 2.72 -23.61
CA ALA A 24 7.63 3.32 -24.61
C ALA A 24 8.89 3.98 -24.02
N ARG A 25 8.95 4.20 -22.69
CA ARG A 25 10.09 4.82 -22.02
C ARG A 25 11.32 3.90 -22.06
N GLY A 26 12.47 4.49 -22.36
CA GLY A 26 13.76 3.81 -22.21
C GLY A 26 14.23 3.82 -20.75
N PHE A 27 15.20 2.96 -20.45
CA PHE A 27 15.88 2.94 -19.17
C PHE A 27 17.16 3.78 -19.21
N GLU A 28 17.58 4.25 -18.03
CA GLU A 28 18.95 4.70 -17.80
C GLU A 28 19.94 3.53 -17.81
N ASP A 29 21.23 3.85 -17.68
CA ASP A 29 22.32 2.87 -17.77
C ASP A 29 22.26 1.78 -16.68
N ASP A 30 21.51 2.02 -15.61
CA ASP A 30 21.25 1.03 -14.54
C ASP A 30 20.28 -0.09 -14.95
N GLY A 31 19.56 0.08 -16.06
CA GLY A 31 18.63 -0.90 -16.62
C GLY A 31 17.27 -1.00 -15.93
N PHE A 32 16.93 -0.15 -14.96
CA PHE A 32 15.63 -0.17 -14.29
C PHE A 32 15.04 1.21 -13.97
N THR A 33 15.82 2.30 -14.01
CA THR A 33 15.32 3.66 -13.86
C THR A 33 14.77 4.17 -15.19
N LEU A 34 13.48 4.54 -15.23
CA LEU A 34 12.84 4.99 -16.46
C LEU A 34 13.19 6.45 -16.77
N ARG A 35 13.60 6.73 -18.01
CA ARG A 35 13.83 8.10 -18.53
C ARG A 35 12.54 8.88 -18.60
N THR A 36 12.52 10.12 -18.10
CA THR A 36 11.36 11.02 -18.22
C THR A 36 11.56 12.03 -19.36
N THR A 37 10.48 12.50 -19.95
CA THR A 37 10.49 13.61 -20.93
C THR A 37 9.44 14.65 -20.53
N PRO A 38 9.56 15.91 -20.98
CA PRO A 38 8.55 16.94 -20.69
C PRO A 38 7.13 16.53 -21.12
N GLU A 39 7.00 15.84 -22.24
CA GLU A 39 5.70 15.35 -22.75
C GLU A 39 5.10 14.28 -21.83
N PHE A 40 5.94 13.39 -21.28
CA PHE A 40 5.49 12.40 -20.30
C PHE A 40 5.05 13.07 -18.99
N GLU A 41 5.80 14.07 -18.52
CA GLU A 41 5.46 14.81 -17.31
C GLU A 41 4.13 15.57 -17.46
N GLU A 42 3.90 16.19 -18.62
CA GLU A 42 2.63 16.86 -18.92
C GLU A 42 1.46 15.86 -18.96
N LEU A 43 1.65 14.69 -19.58
CA LEU A 43 0.67 13.61 -19.60
C LEU A 43 0.31 13.13 -18.20
N VAL A 44 1.30 12.94 -17.33
CA VAL A 44 1.07 12.55 -15.92
C VAL A 44 0.31 13.65 -15.20
N ALA A 45 0.71 14.92 -15.34
CA ALA A 45 0.03 16.04 -14.70
C ALA A 45 -1.44 16.17 -15.12
N GLU A 46 -1.75 15.96 -16.40
CA GLU A 46 -3.14 15.92 -16.91
C GLU A 46 -3.92 14.75 -16.33
N ALA A 47 -3.35 13.55 -16.37
CA ALA A 47 -4.00 12.36 -15.85
C ALA A 47 -4.27 12.44 -14.33
N VAL A 48 -3.38 13.10 -13.57
CA VAL A 48 -3.58 13.36 -12.14
C VAL A 48 -4.74 14.33 -11.90
N ARG A 49 -4.86 15.41 -12.69
CA ARG A 49 -6.04 16.31 -12.59
C ARG A 49 -7.34 15.55 -12.85
N ASP A 50 -7.38 14.75 -13.90
CA ASP A 50 -8.57 14.00 -14.30
C ASP A 50 -8.96 12.94 -13.27
N VAL A 51 -7.99 12.20 -12.72
CA VAL A 51 -8.28 11.14 -11.74
C VAL A 51 -8.76 11.72 -10.40
N VAL A 52 -8.26 12.89 -10.00
CA VAL A 52 -8.73 13.61 -8.80
C VAL A 52 -10.17 14.08 -8.99
N GLU A 53 -10.50 14.68 -10.15
CA GLU A 53 -11.88 15.08 -10.44
C GLU A 53 -12.83 13.88 -10.43
N ARG A 54 -12.44 12.79 -11.09
CA ARG A 54 -13.23 11.56 -11.10
C ARG A 54 -13.46 11.01 -9.70
N GLN A 55 -12.46 11.00 -8.83
CA GLN A 55 -12.63 10.58 -7.44
C GLN A 55 -13.69 11.44 -6.73
N ARG A 56 -13.60 12.78 -6.87
CA ARG A 56 -14.54 13.72 -6.25
C ARG A 56 -15.98 13.49 -6.72
N GLU A 57 -16.18 13.28 -8.03
CA GLU A 57 -17.48 12.97 -8.62
C GLU A 57 -18.11 11.68 -8.05
N ARG A 58 -17.32 10.73 -7.54
CA ARG A 58 -17.81 9.50 -6.88
C ARG A 58 -17.91 9.64 -5.35
N GLY A 59 -17.76 10.86 -4.83
CA GLY A 59 -17.91 11.13 -3.40
C GLY A 59 -16.68 10.75 -2.58
N ILE A 60 -15.48 10.77 -3.17
CA ILE A 60 -14.21 10.71 -2.43
C ILE A 60 -13.85 12.12 -1.92
N THR A 61 -13.65 12.27 -0.61
CA THR A 61 -13.37 13.58 0.02
C THR A 61 -11.88 13.82 0.30
N GLN A 62 -11.06 12.76 0.30
CA GLN A 62 -9.61 12.83 0.41
C GLN A 62 -8.98 12.06 -0.78
N PRO A 63 -8.91 12.67 -1.98
CA PRO A 63 -8.38 12.02 -3.17
C PRO A 63 -6.87 11.84 -3.12
N GLY A 64 -6.39 10.79 -3.78
CA GLY A 64 -4.97 10.60 -4.10
C GLY A 64 -4.67 10.89 -5.57
N ASP A 65 -3.41 10.82 -5.96
CA ASP A 65 -2.96 10.96 -7.36
C ASP A 65 -3.21 9.69 -8.21
N GLY A 66 -3.82 8.66 -7.61
CA GLY A 66 -4.03 7.35 -8.23
C GLY A 66 -2.75 6.54 -8.45
N GLU A 67 -1.61 6.99 -7.89
CA GLU A 67 -0.26 6.51 -8.15
C GLU A 67 0.14 6.60 -9.63
N PHE A 68 -0.31 7.63 -10.34
CA PHE A 68 -0.03 7.78 -11.77
C PHE A 68 1.43 8.16 -12.07
N GLY A 69 2.15 8.71 -11.08
CA GLY A 69 3.61 8.87 -11.13
C GLY A 69 4.40 7.57 -10.95
N LYS A 70 3.76 6.49 -10.48
CA LYS A 70 4.36 5.16 -10.29
C LYS A 70 4.09 4.29 -11.52
N ALA A 71 5.16 3.95 -12.24
CA ALA A 71 5.06 3.41 -13.58
C ALA A 71 4.32 2.05 -13.65
N MET A 72 3.35 1.97 -14.56
CA MET A 72 2.70 0.73 -15.00
C MET A 72 2.70 0.71 -16.53
N SER A 73 3.21 -0.37 -17.11
CA SER A 73 3.29 -0.63 -18.55
C SER A 73 2.22 -1.61 -19.04
N ASN A 74 1.33 -2.03 -18.15
CA ASN A 74 0.23 -2.94 -18.46
C ASN A 74 -0.93 -2.71 -17.47
N ALA A 75 -2.08 -3.32 -17.74
CA ALA A 75 -3.30 -3.11 -16.96
C ALA A 75 -3.33 -3.88 -15.62
N VAL A 76 -2.46 -4.88 -15.42
CA VAL A 76 -2.44 -5.77 -14.25
C VAL A 76 -1.01 -5.84 -13.68
N ASP A 77 -0.71 -4.91 -12.78
CA ASP A 77 0.58 -4.79 -12.10
C ASP A 77 0.33 -4.64 -10.60
N TYR A 78 0.73 -5.65 -9.83
CA TYR A 78 0.61 -5.67 -8.37
C TYR A 78 1.85 -5.08 -7.68
N GLY A 79 2.92 -4.76 -8.42
CA GLY A 79 4.22 -4.37 -7.88
C GLY A 79 4.61 -2.90 -8.07
N ALA A 80 3.87 -2.11 -8.86
CA ALA A 80 4.19 -0.70 -9.11
C ALA A 80 4.34 0.16 -7.84
N TRP A 81 3.56 -0.13 -6.79
CA TRP A 81 3.67 0.53 -5.49
C TRP A 81 5.00 0.27 -4.77
N TRP A 82 5.74 -0.77 -5.17
CA TRP A 82 7.04 -1.15 -4.63
C TRP A 82 8.17 -0.77 -5.58
N THR A 83 8.06 -1.13 -6.87
CA THR A 83 9.14 -0.97 -7.84
C THR A 83 9.48 0.49 -8.16
N TYR A 84 8.56 1.44 -7.90
CA TYR A 84 8.86 2.86 -8.02
C TYR A 84 10.02 3.29 -7.10
N SER A 85 10.13 2.67 -5.92
CA SER A 85 11.15 3.02 -4.93
C SER A 85 12.55 2.74 -5.43
N PHE A 86 12.73 1.70 -6.26
CA PHE A 86 14.04 1.38 -6.85
C PHE A 86 14.54 2.51 -7.76
N GLN A 87 13.64 3.13 -8.52
CA GLN A 87 13.96 4.24 -9.43
C GLN A 87 14.30 5.54 -8.68
N ARG A 88 14.03 5.60 -7.36
CA ARG A 88 14.23 6.78 -6.51
C ARG A 88 15.40 6.64 -5.55
N ASN A 89 16.15 5.54 -5.63
CA ASN A 89 17.23 5.25 -4.69
C ASN A 89 18.45 4.70 -5.42
N SER A 90 19.63 5.14 -4.99
CA SER A 90 20.92 4.60 -5.40
C SER A 90 21.31 3.37 -4.55
N GLY A 91 22.46 2.75 -4.85
CA GLY A 91 22.95 1.57 -4.13
C GLY A 91 22.35 0.25 -4.62
N LEU A 92 21.59 0.29 -5.72
CA LEU A 92 20.87 -0.85 -6.29
C LEU A 92 21.49 -1.28 -7.63
N SER A 93 21.49 -2.56 -7.94
CA SER A 93 21.93 -3.09 -9.25
C SER A 93 21.18 -4.35 -9.64
N LEU A 94 20.98 -4.56 -10.94
CA LEU A 94 20.44 -5.82 -11.46
C LEU A 94 21.47 -6.93 -11.34
N THR A 95 21.15 -7.96 -10.56
CA THR A 95 22.03 -9.13 -10.36
C THR A 95 21.46 -10.40 -11.00
N GLY A 96 20.21 -10.35 -11.48
CA GLY A 96 19.46 -11.51 -11.95
C GLY A 96 18.78 -12.32 -10.85
N GLU A 97 19.04 -11.99 -9.58
CA GLU A 97 18.33 -12.54 -8.42
C GLU A 97 17.19 -11.62 -7.99
N ASP A 98 16.02 -12.21 -7.74
CA ASP A 98 14.88 -11.52 -7.18
C ASP A 98 14.09 -12.44 -6.23
N ILE A 99 13.02 -11.90 -5.67
CA ILE A 99 12.13 -12.58 -4.72
C ILE A 99 11.40 -13.81 -5.31
N PHE A 100 11.46 -14.02 -6.62
CA PHE A 100 10.89 -15.18 -7.32
C PHE A 100 11.95 -16.21 -7.71
N SER A 101 13.20 -15.79 -7.95
CA SER A 101 14.25 -16.64 -8.54
C SER A 101 15.32 -17.14 -7.55
N GLN A 102 15.42 -16.55 -6.37
CA GLN A 102 16.40 -16.96 -5.36
C GLN A 102 16.12 -18.37 -4.79
N GLU A 103 17.14 -18.95 -4.15
CA GLU A 103 16.98 -20.20 -3.41
C GLU A 103 16.09 -19.98 -2.17
N PRO A 104 15.07 -20.82 -1.94
CA PRO A 104 14.25 -20.76 -0.74
C PRO A 104 15.09 -20.86 0.55
N VAL A 105 14.73 -20.06 1.54
CA VAL A 105 15.39 -20.04 2.86
C VAL A 105 14.38 -20.49 3.92
N ARG A 106 14.86 -21.27 4.90
CA ARG A 106 14.02 -21.73 6.02
C ARG A 106 14.21 -20.87 7.25
N SER A 107 13.09 -20.59 7.89
CA SER A 107 13.01 -19.91 9.18
C SER A 107 13.30 -20.88 10.34
N ALA A 108 13.72 -20.36 11.49
CA ALA A 108 13.87 -21.12 12.73
C ALA A 108 13.41 -20.27 13.93
N PRO A 109 13.07 -20.88 15.09
CA PRO A 109 12.72 -20.13 16.30
C PRO A 109 13.83 -19.13 16.67
N GLY A 110 13.47 -17.87 16.89
CA GLY A 110 14.40 -16.76 17.12
C GLY A 110 15.20 -16.27 15.90
N ASP A 111 15.03 -16.88 14.71
CA ASP A 111 15.67 -16.49 13.45
C ASP A 111 14.63 -16.51 12.32
N VAL A 112 13.71 -15.54 12.38
CA VAL A 112 12.64 -15.39 11.40
C VAL A 112 13.20 -14.86 10.09
N ARG A 113 12.99 -15.62 9.01
CA ARG A 113 13.47 -15.27 7.67
C ARG A 113 12.37 -15.42 6.63
N LEU A 114 12.32 -14.46 5.71
CA LEU A 114 11.45 -14.53 4.53
C LEU A 114 12.05 -15.50 3.51
N THR A 115 11.23 -16.40 2.99
CA THR A 115 11.57 -17.25 1.84
C THR A 115 11.20 -16.55 0.52
N THR A 116 11.31 -17.24 -0.62
CA THR A 116 10.86 -16.69 -1.91
C THR A 116 9.35 -16.73 -2.06
N PHE A 117 8.80 -15.92 -2.98
CA PHE A 117 7.36 -15.87 -3.24
C PHE A 117 6.79 -17.24 -3.66
N PRO A 118 7.43 -18.01 -4.56
CA PRO A 118 6.96 -19.36 -4.90
C PRO A 118 6.93 -20.37 -3.74
N ASP A 119 7.70 -20.13 -2.66
CA ASP A 119 7.79 -21.01 -1.49
C ASP A 119 6.95 -20.50 -0.29
N ARG A 120 6.13 -19.46 -0.53
CA ARG A 120 5.06 -19.04 0.37
C ARG A 120 4.15 -20.21 0.73
N ARG A 121 3.61 -20.17 1.94
CA ARG A 121 2.78 -21.27 2.45
C ARG A 121 1.49 -21.38 1.65
N ASP A 122 0.75 -20.30 1.45
CA ASP A 122 -0.49 -20.30 0.66
C ASP A 122 -0.24 -20.78 -0.77
N TRP A 123 0.85 -20.31 -1.40
CA TRP A 123 1.19 -20.68 -2.77
C TRP A 123 1.58 -22.15 -2.90
N THR A 124 2.23 -22.70 -1.88
CA THR A 124 2.57 -24.12 -1.82
C THR A 124 1.33 -24.98 -1.58
N LEU A 125 0.43 -24.56 -0.68
CA LEU A 125 -0.83 -25.27 -0.39
C LEU A 125 -1.75 -25.30 -1.61
N PHE A 126 -1.81 -24.21 -2.37
CA PHE A 126 -2.68 -24.04 -3.55
C PHE A 126 -1.88 -24.02 -4.86
N ALA A 127 -0.78 -24.78 -4.94
CA ALA A 127 0.15 -24.74 -6.06
C ALA A 127 -0.50 -25.03 -7.42
N GLU A 128 -1.53 -25.88 -7.46
CA GLU A 128 -2.26 -26.16 -8.70
C GLU A 128 -3.01 -24.92 -9.20
N ALA A 129 -3.66 -24.17 -8.30
CA ALA A 129 -4.38 -22.96 -8.66
C ALA A 129 -3.45 -21.84 -9.14
N TYR A 130 -2.32 -21.62 -8.44
CA TYR A 130 -1.32 -20.61 -8.84
C TYR A 130 -0.60 -20.95 -10.15
N ARG A 131 -0.50 -22.23 -10.52
CA ARG A 131 0.13 -22.67 -11.78
C ARG A 131 -0.87 -22.76 -12.93
N ASP A 132 -2.16 -22.78 -12.65
CA ASP A 132 -3.21 -22.81 -13.66
C ASP A 132 -3.46 -21.38 -14.18
N PRO A 133 -3.08 -21.08 -15.45
CA PRO A 133 -3.30 -19.75 -16.05
C PRO A 133 -4.78 -19.41 -16.25
N GLU A 134 -5.69 -20.38 -16.17
CA GLU A 134 -7.14 -20.18 -16.30
C GLU A 134 -7.87 -20.05 -14.95
N SER A 135 -7.17 -20.23 -13.83
CA SER A 135 -7.75 -20.19 -12.48
C SER A 135 -8.32 -18.83 -12.09
N GLY A 136 -7.91 -17.77 -12.78
CA GLY A 136 -8.18 -16.38 -12.40
C GLY A 136 -7.29 -15.87 -11.26
N ILE A 137 -6.38 -16.69 -10.73
CA ILE A 137 -5.36 -16.31 -9.75
C ILE A 137 -4.10 -15.93 -10.53
N SER A 138 -3.74 -14.65 -10.47
CA SER A 138 -2.58 -14.10 -11.18
C SER A 138 -1.67 -13.37 -10.22
N VAL A 139 -0.38 -13.40 -10.53
CA VAL A 139 0.67 -12.64 -9.83
C VAL A 139 1.07 -11.38 -10.61
N GLY A 140 0.38 -11.09 -11.72
CA GLY A 140 0.56 -9.92 -12.57
C GLY A 140 1.90 -9.90 -13.30
N LYS A 141 2.23 -8.74 -13.91
CA LYS A 141 3.54 -8.50 -14.52
C LYS A 141 4.05 -7.12 -14.13
N ASN A 142 5.23 -7.08 -13.52
CA ASN A 142 5.88 -5.83 -13.13
C ASN A 142 6.50 -5.13 -14.34
N THR A 143 6.50 -3.79 -14.27
CA THR A 143 7.06 -2.92 -15.31
C THR A 143 8.59 -2.86 -15.30
N THR A 144 9.20 -2.94 -14.13
CA THR A 144 10.67 -2.89 -13.97
C THR A 144 11.16 -4.14 -13.23
N ALA A 145 12.43 -4.47 -13.47
CA ALA A 145 13.09 -5.60 -12.81
C ALA A 145 13.40 -5.27 -11.34
N PHE A 146 13.48 -6.31 -10.51
CA PHE A 146 13.87 -6.19 -9.11
C PHE A 146 15.39 -6.15 -8.99
N PRO A 147 15.98 -5.10 -8.40
CA PRO A 147 17.41 -5.06 -8.16
C PRO A 147 17.77 -5.75 -6.83
N ALA A 148 19.07 -5.89 -6.60
CA ALA A 148 19.64 -6.18 -5.29
C ALA A 148 20.32 -4.93 -4.73
N THR A 149 20.39 -4.82 -3.41
CA THR A 149 21.24 -3.85 -2.72
C THR A 149 22.69 -4.28 -2.83
N THR A 150 23.48 -3.53 -3.59
CA THR A 150 24.90 -3.81 -3.91
C THR A 150 25.83 -2.70 -3.46
N GLY A 151 25.29 -1.58 -2.98
CA GLY A 151 26.02 -0.44 -2.47
C GLY A 151 25.24 0.32 -1.40
N PRO A 152 25.78 1.46 -0.92
CA PRO A 152 25.09 2.28 0.06
C PRO A 152 23.81 2.87 -0.54
N ILE A 153 22.68 2.68 0.14
CA ILE A 153 21.39 3.25 -0.26
C ILE A 153 21.37 4.74 0.07
N ALA A 154 20.95 5.54 -0.90
CA ALA A 154 20.66 6.96 -0.71
C ALA A 154 19.55 7.42 -1.67
N TYR A 155 18.70 8.32 -1.20
CA TYR A 155 17.57 8.84 -1.97
C TYR A 155 18.04 9.75 -3.11
N THR A 156 17.58 9.46 -4.32
CA THR A 156 17.86 10.19 -5.57
C THR A 156 16.58 10.61 -6.29
N GLY A 157 15.41 10.41 -5.68
CA GLY A 157 14.10 10.68 -6.26
C GLY A 157 13.55 12.10 -6.05
N GLN A 158 14.39 13.08 -5.67
CA GLN A 158 13.93 14.42 -5.26
C GLN A 158 13.07 15.11 -6.33
N GLU A 159 13.45 14.99 -7.62
CA GLU A 159 12.68 15.57 -8.71
C GLU A 159 11.35 14.84 -8.93
N ALA A 160 11.35 13.51 -8.79
CA ALA A 160 10.15 12.68 -8.95
C ALA A 160 9.10 12.98 -7.87
N ILE A 161 9.48 13.01 -6.59
CA ILE A 161 8.54 13.36 -5.52
C ILE A 161 8.10 14.82 -5.59
N ALA A 162 8.97 15.73 -6.03
CA ALA A 162 8.58 17.11 -6.28
C ALA A 162 7.54 17.20 -7.41
N ALA A 163 7.62 16.35 -8.43
CA ALA A 163 6.60 16.27 -9.49
C ALA A 163 5.27 15.73 -8.96
N ASP A 164 5.28 14.63 -8.22
CA ASP A 164 4.06 14.03 -7.64
C ASP A 164 3.32 15.05 -6.73
N THR A 165 4.06 15.69 -5.83
CA THR A 165 3.51 16.70 -4.90
C THR A 165 2.98 17.92 -5.64
N ARG A 166 3.67 18.43 -6.68
CA ARG A 166 3.16 19.53 -7.51
C ARG A 166 1.88 19.14 -8.24
N ASN A 167 1.85 17.96 -8.86
CA ASN A 167 0.73 17.49 -9.66
C ASN A 167 -0.53 17.33 -8.81
N LEU A 168 -0.42 16.65 -7.67
CA LEU A 168 -1.56 16.48 -6.77
C LEU A 168 -2.02 17.83 -6.21
N ARG A 169 -1.12 18.68 -5.71
CA ARG A 169 -1.50 20.00 -5.17
C ARG A 169 -2.19 20.89 -6.20
N ALA A 170 -1.78 20.83 -7.47
CA ALA A 170 -2.41 21.58 -8.54
C ALA A 170 -3.82 21.06 -8.89
N ALA A 171 -4.12 19.80 -8.59
CA ALA A 171 -5.42 19.17 -8.82
C ALA A 171 -6.41 19.36 -7.65
N LEU A 172 -5.92 19.70 -6.45
CA LEU A 172 -6.75 19.90 -5.26
C LEU A 172 -7.43 21.28 -5.24
N GLN A 173 -8.64 21.33 -4.70
CA GLN A 173 -9.35 22.58 -4.41
C GLN A 173 -8.82 23.23 -3.12
N PRO A 174 -9.01 24.56 -2.92
CA PRO A 174 -8.59 25.22 -1.68
C PRO A 174 -9.22 24.58 -0.44
N GLY A 175 -8.37 24.11 0.49
CA GLY A 175 -8.81 23.44 1.72
C GLY A 175 -9.15 21.95 1.57
N GLU A 176 -9.10 21.41 0.35
CA GLU A 176 -9.23 19.97 0.10
C GLU A 176 -7.96 19.26 0.58
N ARG A 177 -8.13 18.14 1.30
CA ARG A 177 -7.03 17.28 1.72
C ARG A 177 -6.76 16.25 0.63
N GLY A 178 -5.50 16.01 0.32
CA GLY A 178 -5.08 14.91 -0.56
C GLY A 178 -3.98 14.09 0.10
N PHE A 179 -3.73 12.90 -0.45
CA PHE A 179 -2.69 12.01 0.04
C PHE A 179 -1.82 11.46 -1.09
N LEU A 180 -0.57 11.14 -0.76
CA LEU A 180 0.34 10.38 -1.60
C LEU A 180 0.78 9.13 -0.85
N THR A 181 0.93 8.02 -1.57
CA THR A 181 1.44 6.77 -1.00
C THR A 181 2.96 6.69 -1.12
N ALA A 182 3.61 6.18 -0.09
CA ALA A 182 5.03 5.87 -0.08
C ALA A 182 5.27 4.51 0.58
N ILE A 183 6.25 3.76 0.08
CA ILE A 183 6.60 2.45 0.66
C ILE A 183 7.25 2.64 2.03
N ALA A 184 6.99 1.73 2.97
CA ALA A 184 7.67 1.67 4.27
C ALA A 184 9.11 1.12 4.17
N PRO A 185 10.02 1.46 5.12
CA PRO A 185 11.40 0.96 5.10
C PRO A 185 11.48 -0.57 5.13
N GLY A 186 10.64 -1.21 5.95
CA GLY A 186 10.56 -2.67 6.06
C GLY A 186 10.16 -3.36 4.76
N SER A 187 9.21 -2.77 4.02
CA SER A 187 8.79 -3.26 2.70
C SER A 187 9.83 -2.98 1.62
N ALA A 188 10.45 -1.79 1.62
CA ALA A 188 11.49 -1.43 0.65
C ALA A 188 12.72 -2.35 0.74
N ALA A 189 13.07 -2.77 1.96
CA ALA A 189 14.19 -3.68 2.24
C ALA A 189 13.97 -5.14 1.77
N ARG A 190 12.78 -5.51 1.26
CA ARG A 190 12.45 -6.89 0.82
C ARG A 190 13.08 -7.28 -0.53
N ILE A 191 14.32 -6.84 -0.77
CA ILE A 191 15.14 -7.17 -1.93
C ILE A 191 16.41 -7.88 -1.50
N SER A 192 17.10 -8.56 -2.43
CA SER A 192 18.37 -9.22 -2.11
C SER A 192 19.37 -8.21 -1.55
N ASN A 193 19.99 -8.53 -0.42
CA ASN A 193 21.01 -7.68 0.20
C ASN A 193 22.40 -8.33 0.05
N ARG A 194 23.29 -7.66 -0.68
CA ARG A 194 24.68 -8.06 -0.91
C ARG A 194 25.70 -7.05 -0.37
N PHE A 195 25.27 -6.06 0.40
CA PHE A 195 26.12 -4.98 0.89
C PHE A 195 26.13 -4.86 2.41
N TYR A 196 24.96 -4.75 3.04
CA TYR A 196 24.85 -4.57 4.50
C TYR A 196 25.02 -5.91 5.23
N GLY A 197 25.66 -5.90 6.40
CA GLY A 197 26.00 -7.11 7.15
C GLY A 197 24.82 -7.74 7.89
N THR A 198 23.80 -6.93 8.21
CA THR A 198 22.60 -7.39 8.92
C THR A 198 21.32 -6.86 8.29
N GLU A 199 20.18 -7.49 8.60
CA GLU A 199 18.85 -6.98 8.19
C GLU A 199 18.60 -5.59 8.78
N GLN A 200 18.96 -5.37 10.05
CA GLN A 200 18.80 -4.07 10.71
C GLN A 200 19.56 -2.96 9.98
N GLU A 201 20.84 -3.17 9.66
CA GLU A 201 21.64 -2.20 8.92
C GLU A 201 21.03 -1.87 7.54
N HIS A 202 20.44 -2.88 6.87
CA HIS A 202 19.78 -2.69 5.59
C HIS A 202 18.49 -1.86 5.74
N ILE A 203 17.66 -2.15 6.74
CA ILE A 203 16.43 -1.40 7.03
C ILE A 203 16.77 0.04 7.45
N ASP A 204 17.77 0.25 8.29
CA ASP A 204 18.20 1.58 8.74
C ASP A 204 18.65 2.46 7.57
N ALA A 205 19.27 1.87 6.54
CA ALA A 205 19.61 2.59 5.32
C ALA A 205 18.38 3.06 4.54
N TRP A 206 17.33 2.22 4.46
CA TRP A 206 16.04 2.61 3.89
C TRP A 206 15.30 3.66 4.72
N VAL A 207 15.43 3.62 6.05
CA VAL A 207 14.89 4.67 6.95
C VAL A 207 15.48 6.03 6.57
N ALA A 208 16.80 6.13 6.45
CA ALA A 208 17.47 7.37 6.10
C ALA A 208 17.07 7.88 4.72
N ALA A 209 16.94 6.99 3.73
CA ALA A 209 16.58 7.36 2.37
C ALA A 209 15.11 7.80 2.24
N LEU A 210 14.16 7.01 2.76
CA LEU A 210 12.73 7.27 2.60
C LEU A 210 12.25 8.49 3.39
N ARG A 211 12.98 8.88 4.44
CA ARG A 211 12.71 10.11 5.19
C ARG A 211 12.68 11.37 4.31
N GLU A 212 13.49 11.43 3.25
CA GLU A 212 13.48 12.53 2.27
C GLU A 212 12.13 12.59 1.54
N GLU A 213 11.63 11.45 1.06
CA GLU A 213 10.33 11.34 0.38
C GLU A 213 9.18 11.68 1.34
N TYR A 214 9.21 11.16 2.55
CA TYR A 214 8.18 11.38 3.57
C TYR A 214 8.06 12.85 3.92
N ARG A 215 9.19 13.50 4.15
CA ARG A 215 9.25 14.92 4.44
C ARG A 215 8.74 15.75 3.26
N ALA A 216 9.10 15.40 2.02
CA ALA A 216 8.63 16.12 0.84
C ALA A 216 7.09 16.10 0.73
N VAL A 217 6.45 14.97 1.06
CA VAL A 217 4.97 14.86 1.09
C VAL A 217 4.36 15.73 2.18
N THR A 218 4.87 15.67 3.41
CA THR A 218 4.31 16.44 4.54
C THR A 218 4.60 17.94 4.41
N ASP A 219 5.77 18.34 3.91
CA ASP A 219 6.13 19.75 3.66
C ASP A 219 5.25 20.36 2.56
N ALA A 220 4.72 19.52 1.65
CA ALA A 220 3.74 19.89 0.64
C ALA A 220 2.31 20.06 1.23
N GLY A 221 2.11 19.75 2.52
CA GLY A 221 0.81 19.82 3.21
C GLY A 221 -0.13 18.67 2.86
N LEU A 222 0.39 17.56 2.36
CA LEU A 222 -0.36 16.38 1.97
C LEU A 222 -0.28 15.32 3.07
N ILE A 223 -1.28 14.44 3.12
CA ILE A 223 -1.21 13.23 3.95
C ILE A 223 -0.19 12.28 3.32
N LEU A 224 0.81 11.87 4.10
CA LEU A 224 1.70 10.78 3.78
C LEU A 224 1.03 9.47 4.18
N GLN A 225 0.66 8.65 3.20
CA GLN A 225 0.27 7.27 3.46
C GLN A 225 1.48 6.35 3.30
N ILE A 226 1.87 5.68 4.38
CA ILE A 226 2.95 4.70 4.41
C ILE A 226 2.33 3.32 4.20
N ASP A 227 2.64 2.71 3.06
CA ASP A 227 2.17 1.36 2.73
C ASP A 227 3.18 0.33 3.27
N ASP A 228 2.75 -0.50 4.21
CA ASP A 228 3.61 -1.55 4.79
C ASP A 228 2.92 -2.92 4.89
N PRO A 229 2.73 -3.64 3.77
CA PRO A 229 2.30 -5.04 3.83
C PRO A 229 3.26 -5.92 4.65
N SER A 230 4.52 -5.52 4.84
CA SER A 230 5.50 -6.31 5.59
C SER A 230 5.11 -6.58 7.04
N LEU A 231 4.15 -5.82 7.59
CA LEU A 231 3.64 -6.02 8.96
C LEU A 231 2.66 -7.19 9.10
N ALA A 232 2.04 -7.65 8.00
CA ALA A 232 1.06 -8.74 8.01
C ALA A 232 1.37 -9.81 6.95
N GLU A 233 1.58 -9.39 5.71
CA GLU A 233 1.75 -10.26 4.54
C GLU A 233 3.04 -11.09 4.58
N ASN A 234 4.06 -10.64 5.32
CA ASN A 234 5.29 -11.41 5.54
C ASN A 234 5.02 -12.75 6.24
N TRP A 235 3.97 -12.85 7.05
CA TRP A 235 3.64 -14.08 7.79
C TRP A 235 3.51 -15.30 6.89
N ASP A 236 2.87 -15.15 5.73
CA ASP A 236 2.71 -16.21 4.72
C ASP A 236 4.05 -16.60 4.05
N GLN A 237 4.98 -15.65 3.96
CA GLN A 237 6.31 -15.83 3.36
C GLN A 237 7.32 -16.49 4.32
N ILE A 238 6.94 -16.80 5.55
CA ILE A 238 7.83 -17.45 6.52
C ILE A 238 7.52 -18.94 6.57
N ASN A 239 8.54 -19.77 6.34
CA ASN A 239 8.39 -21.22 6.27
C ASN A 239 9.55 -21.94 7.01
N PRO A 240 9.27 -22.81 8.01
CA PRO A 240 7.94 -23.13 8.56
C PRO A 240 7.26 -21.91 9.22
N GLU A 241 5.96 -22.01 9.47
CA GLU A 241 5.19 -21.00 10.21
C GLU A 241 5.91 -20.66 11.53
N PRO A 242 6.19 -19.38 11.82
CA PRO A 242 6.84 -18.98 13.05
C PRO A 242 5.86 -19.01 14.23
N SER A 243 6.38 -18.95 15.46
CA SER A 243 5.52 -18.62 16.59
C SER A 243 5.02 -17.17 16.49
N ILE A 244 3.89 -16.86 17.12
CA ILE A 244 3.40 -15.47 17.19
C ILE A 244 4.45 -14.57 17.85
N GLU A 245 5.10 -15.04 18.93
CA GLU A 245 6.15 -14.27 19.63
C GLU A 245 7.32 -13.92 18.71
N ASP A 246 7.84 -14.91 17.96
CA ASP A 246 8.94 -14.69 17.01
C ASP A 246 8.52 -13.71 15.91
N TYR A 247 7.29 -13.82 15.40
CA TYR A 247 6.80 -12.90 14.38
C TYR A 247 6.60 -11.49 14.90
N LEU A 248 6.12 -11.32 16.13
CA LEU A 248 5.99 -9.99 16.73
C LEU A 248 7.36 -9.33 16.93
N ALA A 249 8.38 -10.09 17.35
CA ALA A 249 9.75 -9.58 17.44
C ALA A 249 10.31 -9.17 16.06
N PHE A 250 10.09 -10.01 15.04
CA PHE A 250 10.46 -9.73 13.66
C PHE A 250 9.76 -8.48 13.10
N THR A 251 8.46 -8.33 13.38
CA THR A 251 7.64 -7.19 12.92
C THR A 251 7.94 -5.92 13.70
N GLN A 252 8.34 -6.00 14.97
CA GLN A 252 8.68 -4.82 15.78
C GLN A 252 9.81 -3.99 15.16
N ILE A 253 10.83 -4.64 14.57
CA ILE A 253 11.92 -3.96 13.85
C ILE A 253 11.37 -3.03 12.76
N ARG A 254 10.31 -3.45 12.06
CA ARG A 254 9.70 -2.69 10.95
C ARG A 254 8.86 -1.53 11.47
N VAL A 255 8.14 -1.73 12.57
CA VAL A 255 7.42 -0.65 13.29
C VAL A 255 8.39 0.41 13.79
N ASP A 256 9.51 0.00 14.39
CA ASP A 256 10.54 0.91 14.88
C ASP A 256 11.19 1.69 13.73
N ALA A 257 11.42 1.02 12.59
CA ALA A 257 11.93 1.66 11.38
C ALA A 257 10.96 2.71 10.81
N ILE A 258 9.65 2.43 10.74
CA ILE A 258 8.65 3.43 10.35
C ILE A 258 8.71 4.63 11.30
N ASN A 259 8.68 4.38 12.61
CA ASN A 259 8.70 5.44 13.62
C ASN A 259 9.97 6.32 13.54
N ALA A 260 11.13 5.71 13.30
CA ALA A 260 12.36 6.45 13.05
C ALA A 260 12.29 7.29 11.76
N ALA A 261 11.72 6.75 10.69
CA ALA A 261 11.61 7.45 9.41
C ALA A 261 10.67 8.67 9.50
N ILE A 262 9.60 8.60 10.30
CA ILE A 262 8.62 9.69 10.49
C ILE A 262 8.92 10.61 11.68
N GLU A 263 10.03 10.41 12.40
CA GLU A 263 10.34 11.21 13.59
C GLU A 263 10.31 12.71 13.27
N GLY A 264 9.57 13.51 14.05
CA GLY A 264 9.46 14.95 13.84
C GLY A 264 8.54 15.39 12.69
N LEU A 265 7.92 14.46 11.96
CA LEU A 265 6.84 14.77 11.01
C LEU A 265 5.50 14.96 11.75
N PRO A 266 4.57 15.77 11.23
CA PRO A 266 3.26 16.00 11.85
C PRO A 266 2.42 14.73 11.84
N ARG A 267 2.19 14.12 13.02
CA ARG A 267 1.50 12.84 13.19
C ARG A 267 0.13 12.80 12.51
N GLU A 268 -0.63 13.89 12.53
CA GLU A 268 -1.94 14.01 11.89
C GLU A 268 -1.92 13.88 10.36
N GLN A 269 -0.75 14.09 9.73
CA GLN A 269 -0.53 13.89 8.30
C GLN A 269 0.00 12.49 7.99
N ILE A 270 0.26 11.65 8.99
CA ILE A 270 0.76 10.29 8.78
C ILE A 270 -0.41 9.31 8.82
N ARG A 271 -0.57 8.57 7.73
CA ARG A 271 -1.48 7.43 7.62
C ARG A 271 -0.66 6.16 7.41
N LEU A 272 -0.86 5.15 8.23
CA LEU A 272 -0.35 3.80 7.95
C LEU A 272 -1.39 3.04 7.12
N HIS A 273 -0.97 2.31 6.08
CA HIS A 273 -1.81 1.34 5.40
C HIS A 273 -1.31 -0.08 5.66
N LEU A 274 -2.16 -0.88 6.31
CA LEU A 274 -1.98 -2.30 6.61
C LEU A 274 -2.77 -3.15 5.61
N CYS A 275 -2.11 -4.07 4.91
CA CYS A 275 -2.76 -5.03 4.01
C CYS A 275 -2.09 -6.41 4.09
N TRP A 276 -2.81 -7.44 3.65
CA TRP A 276 -2.35 -8.83 3.64
C TRP A 276 -1.82 -9.27 2.28
N GLY A 277 -1.58 -8.30 1.40
CA GLY A 277 -1.21 -8.52 0.02
C GLY A 277 -2.40 -8.41 -0.89
N SER A 278 -2.10 -8.04 -2.14
CA SER A 278 -3.12 -7.55 -3.05
C SER A 278 -3.40 -8.43 -4.27
N TRP A 279 -2.75 -9.60 -4.32
CA TRP A 279 -3.01 -10.59 -5.36
C TRP A 279 -4.36 -11.26 -5.08
N HIS A 280 -5.02 -11.75 -6.13
CA HIS A 280 -6.34 -12.39 -5.98
C HIS A 280 -6.19 -13.86 -5.60
N GLY A 281 -5.54 -14.14 -4.47
CA GLY A 281 -5.27 -15.50 -4.00
C GLY A 281 -6.23 -16.01 -2.92
N PRO A 282 -6.00 -17.24 -2.43
CA PRO A 282 -6.80 -17.83 -1.36
C PRO A 282 -6.67 -17.11 0.00
N HIS A 283 -5.50 -16.54 0.30
CA HIS A 283 -5.26 -15.84 1.58
C HIS A 283 -5.53 -16.78 2.78
N SER A 284 -5.20 -18.07 2.64
CA SER A 284 -5.60 -19.09 3.61
C SER A 284 -4.75 -19.08 4.88
N THR A 285 -3.53 -18.55 4.76
CA THR A 285 -2.47 -18.56 5.79
C THR A 285 -2.28 -17.21 6.46
N ASP A 286 -3.06 -16.19 6.08
CA ASP A 286 -2.99 -14.83 6.61
C ASP A 286 -2.99 -14.81 8.14
N ILE A 287 -2.15 -13.95 8.73
CA ILE A 287 -2.15 -13.73 10.18
C ILE A 287 -3.42 -12.98 10.59
N GLU A 288 -4.11 -13.47 11.62
CA GLU A 288 -5.28 -12.80 12.17
C GLU A 288 -4.88 -11.48 12.85
N LEU A 289 -5.68 -10.42 12.67
CA LEU A 289 -5.43 -9.08 13.19
C LEU A 289 -5.23 -9.07 14.71
N LYS A 290 -5.97 -9.91 15.45
CA LYS A 290 -5.89 -9.98 16.92
C LYS A 290 -4.48 -10.22 17.45
N HIS A 291 -3.61 -10.85 16.64
CA HIS A 291 -2.23 -11.11 17.02
C HIS A 291 -1.32 -9.90 16.83
N ILE A 292 -1.58 -9.06 15.82
CA ILE A 292 -0.70 -7.96 15.43
C ILE A 292 -1.25 -6.57 15.77
N LEU A 293 -2.52 -6.45 16.18
CA LEU A 293 -3.21 -5.18 16.41
C LEU A 293 -2.40 -4.22 17.29
N ARG A 294 -1.92 -4.70 18.46
CA ARG A 294 -1.12 -3.88 19.38
C ARG A 294 0.18 -3.39 18.74
N THR A 295 0.85 -4.25 17.99
CA THR A 295 2.13 -3.91 17.33
C THR A 295 1.92 -2.89 16.21
N VAL A 296 0.88 -3.06 15.39
CA VAL A 296 0.49 -2.10 14.35
C VAL A 296 0.14 -0.73 14.96
N LEU A 297 -0.63 -0.71 16.06
CA LEU A 297 -0.96 0.51 16.79
C LEU A 297 0.25 1.17 17.48
N GLY A 298 1.42 0.52 17.48
CA GLY A 298 2.69 1.11 17.92
C GLY A 298 3.30 2.10 16.93
N VAL A 299 2.85 2.09 15.66
CA VAL A 299 3.24 3.11 14.67
C VAL A 299 2.64 4.45 15.06
N GLN A 300 3.47 5.49 15.11
CA GLN A 300 3.10 6.86 15.52
C GLN A 300 2.33 7.62 14.42
N ALA A 301 1.32 6.97 13.83
CA ALA A 301 0.44 7.55 12.82
C ALA A 301 -0.78 8.23 13.46
N GLY A 302 -1.35 9.23 12.77
CA GLY A 302 -2.64 9.83 13.13
C GLY A 302 -3.82 9.07 12.51
N GLN A 303 -3.56 8.25 11.49
CA GLN A 303 -4.58 7.48 10.79
C GLN A 303 -4.06 6.05 10.53
N VAL A 304 -4.94 5.04 10.64
CA VAL A 304 -4.63 3.66 10.26
C VAL A 304 -5.67 3.16 9.26
N SER A 305 -5.23 2.89 8.04
CA SER A 305 -5.97 2.27 6.95
C SER A 305 -5.72 0.76 6.93
N PHE A 306 -6.76 -0.04 6.78
CA PHE A 306 -6.65 -1.49 6.86
C PHE A 306 -7.76 -2.20 6.08
N GLU A 307 -7.53 -3.43 5.66
CA GLU A 307 -8.54 -4.24 4.98
C GLU A 307 -9.68 -4.64 5.93
N ALA A 308 -10.93 -4.42 5.50
CA ALA A 308 -12.14 -4.73 6.27
C ALA A 308 -13.35 -5.16 5.41
N ALA A 309 -13.18 -5.34 4.09
CA ALA A 309 -14.24 -5.79 3.18
C ALA A 309 -13.97 -7.17 2.58
N ASN A 310 -12.71 -7.58 2.49
CA ASN A 310 -12.36 -8.90 2.00
C ASN A 310 -12.94 -9.98 2.94
N VAL A 311 -13.26 -11.14 2.38
CA VAL A 311 -13.99 -12.19 3.10
C VAL A 311 -13.17 -12.87 4.20
N ARG A 312 -11.85 -12.68 4.24
CA ARG A 312 -10.98 -13.20 5.31
C ARG A 312 -11.00 -12.28 6.52
N HIS A 313 -10.99 -10.96 6.30
CA HIS A 313 -10.79 -9.96 7.34
C HIS A 313 -12.04 -9.13 7.70
N GLU A 314 -13.13 -9.20 6.93
CA GLU A 314 -14.35 -8.42 7.24
C GLU A 314 -14.88 -8.67 8.66
N HIS A 315 -14.80 -9.91 9.15
CA HIS A 315 -15.28 -10.27 10.49
C HIS A 315 -14.46 -9.66 11.63
N GLU A 316 -13.23 -9.19 11.36
CA GLU A 316 -12.29 -8.67 12.35
C GLU A 316 -12.64 -7.25 12.84
N TRP A 317 -13.73 -6.64 12.35
CA TRP A 317 -14.33 -5.49 13.03
C TRP A 317 -14.63 -5.79 14.51
N THR A 318 -14.91 -7.05 14.84
CA THR A 318 -15.10 -7.53 16.21
C THR A 318 -13.83 -7.41 17.04
N VAL A 319 -12.65 -7.68 16.46
CA VAL A 319 -11.35 -7.52 17.14
C VAL A 319 -11.12 -6.05 17.50
N TRP A 320 -11.48 -5.11 16.62
CA TRP A 320 -11.42 -3.68 16.92
C TRP A 320 -12.35 -3.26 18.06
N ASP A 321 -13.55 -3.85 18.14
CA ASP A 321 -14.53 -3.55 19.20
C ASP A 321 -14.09 -4.17 20.55
N GLU A 322 -13.65 -5.42 20.53
CA GLU A 322 -13.15 -6.17 21.69
C GLU A 322 -11.90 -5.54 22.31
N HIS A 323 -11.06 -4.91 21.48
CA HIS A 323 -9.81 -4.24 21.88
C HIS A 323 -9.86 -2.72 21.76
N ARG A 324 -11.04 -2.13 21.84
CA ARG A 324 -11.24 -0.68 21.71
C ARG A 324 -10.38 0.16 22.68
N GLU A 325 -9.97 -0.42 23.81
CA GLU A 325 -9.07 0.21 24.79
C GLU A 325 -7.64 0.40 24.28
N LEU A 326 -7.24 -0.32 23.22
CA LEU A 326 -5.94 -0.13 22.57
C LEU A 326 -5.94 1.05 21.60
N ILE A 327 -7.11 1.52 21.16
CA ILE A 327 -7.24 2.58 20.15
C ILE A 327 -7.01 3.94 20.83
N PRO A 328 -5.98 4.71 20.44
CA PRO A 328 -5.79 6.06 20.96
C PRO A 328 -6.99 6.97 20.70
N ASP A 329 -7.31 7.86 21.64
CA ASP A 329 -8.46 8.78 21.54
C ASP A 329 -8.37 9.74 20.34
N ASP A 330 -7.16 9.99 19.85
CA ASP A 330 -6.88 10.85 18.71
C ASP A 330 -6.67 10.11 17.39
N LEU A 331 -6.68 8.76 17.41
CA LEU A 331 -6.48 7.96 16.20
C LEU A 331 -7.75 7.91 15.36
N VAL A 332 -7.59 8.14 14.05
CA VAL A 332 -8.63 7.98 13.04
C VAL A 332 -8.51 6.60 12.38
N LEU A 333 -9.60 5.84 12.36
CA LEU A 333 -9.67 4.57 11.65
C LEU A 333 -10.07 4.80 10.20
N VAL A 334 -9.38 4.13 9.28
CA VAL A 334 -9.60 4.24 7.84
C VAL A 334 -9.96 2.87 7.24
N PRO A 335 -11.09 2.25 7.65
CA PRO A 335 -11.43 0.89 7.23
C PRO A 335 -11.67 0.80 5.72
N GLY A 336 -11.07 -0.20 5.09
CA GLY A 336 -11.38 -0.65 3.74
C GLY A 336 -12.74 -1.31 3.71
N VAL A 337 -13.78 -0.63 3.25
CA VAL A 337 -15.16 -1.14 3.24
C VAL A 337 -15.64 -1.58 1.84
N VAL A 338 -14.73 -1.52 0.87
CA VAL A 338 -14.88 -1.96 -0.52
C VAL A 338 -13.65 -2.79 -0.91
N GLY A 339 -13.87 -4.02 -1.38
CA GLY A 339 -12.81 -4.99 -1.64
C GLY A 339 -12.19 -4.88 -3.02
N HIS A 340 -10.89 -5.15 -3.12
CA HIS A 340 -10.15 -5.19 -4.38
C HIS A 340 -10.10 -6.61 -4.97
N SER A 341 -10.16 -7.65 -4.14
CA SER A 341 -9.98 -9.07 -4.50
C SER A 341 -11.24 -9.76 -5.06
N THR A 342 -12.27 -8.99 -5.41
CA THR A 342 -13.49 -9.48 -6.05
C THR A 342 -14.03 -8.51 -7.08
N ASN A 343 -14.54 -9.06 -8.18
CA ASN A 343 -15.22 -8.28 -9.23
C ASN A 343 -16.66 -7.90 -8.85
N LEU A 344 -17.21 -8.44 -7.77
CA LEU A 344 -18.52 -8.04 -7.27
C LEU A 344 -18.45 -6.61 -6.74
N ILE A 345 -19.38 -5.77 -7.19
CA ILE A 345 -19.56 -4.41 -6.65
C ILE A 345 -20.40 -4.52 -5.38
N GLU A 346 -19.89 -3.94 -4.31
CA GLU A 346 -20.54 -3.90 -3.02
C GLU A 346 -21.86 -3.12 -3.10
N HIS A 347 -22.92 -3.62 -2.47
CA HIS A 347 -24.16 -2.86 -2.36
C HIS A 347 -23.94 -1.66 -1.41
N PRO A 348 -24.40 -0.43 -1.73
CA PRO A 348 -24.14 0.73 -0.87
C PRO A 348 -24.69 0.60 0.56
N ASP A 349 -25.75 -0.17 0.79
CA ASP A 349 -26.23 -0.44 2.17
C ASP A 349 -25.26 -1.31 2.97
N LEU A 350 -24.57 -2.27 2.33
CA LEU A 350 -23.53 -3.08 2.97
C LEU A 350 -22.32 -2.21 3.31
N VAL A 351 -21.89 -1.34 2.38
CA VAL A 351 -20.85 -0.34 2.65
C VAL A 351 -21.24 0.52 3.85
N ALA A 352 -22.48 1.03 3.88
CA ALA A 352 -22.96 1.85 4.99
C ALA A 352 -23.00 1.08 6.33
N GLU A 353 -23.39 -0.20 6.32
CA GLU A 353 -23.35 -1.06 7.51
C GLU A 353 -21.91 -1.22 8.03
N ARG A 354 -20.95 -1.51 7.14
CA ARG A 354 -19.52 -1.65 7.49
C ARG A 354 -18.99 -0.36 8.12
N ILE A 355 -19.27 0.80 7.53
CA ILE A 355 -18.87 2.11 8.09
C ILE A 355 -19.50 2.32 9.48
N THR A 356 -20.80 2.05 9.63
CA THR A 356 -21.50 2.21 10.91
C THR A 356 -20.93 1.32 12.02
N ARG A 357 -20.40 0.12 11.70
CA ARG A 357 -19.73 -0.74 12.69
C ARG A 357 -18.55 0.00 13.33
N TYR A 358 -17.64 0.54 12.52
CA TYR A 358 -16.47 1.28 13.02
C TYR A 358 -16.86 2.62 13.68
N ALA A 359 -17.84 3.34 13.13
CA ALA A 359 -18.31 4.60 13.73
C ALA A 359 -18.89 4.40 15.14
N ARG A 360 -19.44 3.23 15.46
CA ARG A 360 -19.90 2.90 16.83
C ARG A 360 -18.75 2.64 17.81
N ILE A 361 -17.59 2.21 17.31
CA ILE A 361 -16.41 1.92 18.13
C ILE A 361 -15.71 3.23 18.51
N VAL A 362 -15.43 4.08 17.52
CA VAL A 362 -14.58 5.27 17.69
C VAL A 362 -15.29 6.61 17.54
N GLY A 363 -16.55 6.64 17.10
CA GLY A 363 -17.26 7.87 16.75
C GLY A 363 -17.15 8.17 15.25
N PRO A 364 -18.20 8.75 14.62
CA PRO A 364 -18.22 9.00 13.18
C PRO A 364 -17.15 9.99 12.70
N GLU A 365 -16.73 10.91 13.55
CA GLU A 365 -15.67 11.89 13.26
C GLU A 365 -14.26 11.28 13.20
N ARG A 366 -14.10 10.05 13.71
CA ARG A 366 -12.83 9.29 13.68
C ARG A 366 -12.88 8.11 12.71
N VAL A 367 -13.75 8.17 11.69
CA VAL A 367 -13.83 7.18 10.62
C VAL A 367 -13.72 7.84 9.24
N ILE A 368 -12.79 7.34 8.42
CA ILE A 368 -12.70 7.65 6.99
C ILE A 368 -12.93 6.34 6.23
N ALA A 369 -13.98 6.24 5.42
CA ALA A 369 -14.24 5.02 4.65
C ALA A 369 -13.26 4.90 3.46
N SER A 370 -12.67 3.72 3.27
CA SER A 370 -11.66 3.48 2.22
C SER A 370 -11.96 2.22 1.40
N THR A 371 -11.08 1.92 0.46
CA THR A 371 -10.95 0.60 -0.18
C THR A 371 -9.97 -0.27 0.61
N ASP A 372 -10.10 -1.59 0.53
CA ASP A 372 -9.19 -2.54 1.19
C ASP A 372 -7.74 -2.34 0.76
N CYS A 373 -7.52 -2.22 -0.54
CA CYS A 373 -6.20 -1.95 -1.12
C CYS A 373 -6.41 -1.09 -2.38
N GLY A 374 -5.34 -0.83 -3.13
CA GLY A 374 -5.43 -0.18 -4.43
C GLY A 374 -6.39 -0.93 -5.37
N LEU A 375 -7.10 -0.23 -6.23
CA LEU A 375 -7.94 -0.84 -7.27
C LEU A 375 -7.21 -0.93 -8.62
N GLY A 376 -6.24 -0.04 -8.85
CA GLY A 376 -5.40 -0.05 -10.05
C GLY A 376 -4.54 -1.29 -10.12
N GLY A 377 -4.44 -1.91 -11.31
CA GLY A 377 -3.68 -3.14 -11.50
C GLY A 377 -4.35 -4.41 -10.98
N ARG A 378 -5.51 -4.30 -10.31
CA ARG A 378 -6.19 -5.42 -9.64
C ARG A 378 -7.55 -5.73 -10.25
N VAL A 379 -8.37 -4.71 -10.49
CA VAL A 379 -9.70 -4.84 -11.10
C VAL A 379 -9.82 -4.03 -12.38
N HIS A 380 -10.73 -4.46 -13.26
CA HIS A 380 -11.00 -3.74 -14.51
C HIS A 380 -11.43 -2.28 -14.23
N PRO A 381 -11.01 -1.30 -15.06
CA PRO A 381 -11.30 0.11 -14.80
C PRO A 381 -12.77 0.44 -14.54
N GLN A 382 -13.69 -0.14 -15.32
CA GLN A 382 -15.14 0.09 -15.12
C GLN A 382 -15.63 -0.40 -13.76
N ILE A 383 -15.10 -1.53 -13.27
CA ILE A 383 -15.47 -2.10 -11.98
C ILE A 383 -14.90 -1.24 -10.86
N ALA A 384 -13.64 -0.80 -10.97
CA ALA A 384 -13.01 0.10 -10.00
C ALA A 384 -13.83 1.37 -9.77
N TRP A 385 -14.27 2.02 -10.85
CA TRP A 385 -15.05 3.26 -10.74
C TRP A 385 -16.45 3.02 -10.16
N ALA A 386 -17.09 1.90 -10.50
CA ALA A 386 -18.39 1.53 -9.91
C ALA A 386 -18.27 1.19 -8.41
N LYS A 387 -17.15 0.58 -8.00
CA LYS A 387 -16.80 0.35 -6.59
C LYS A 387 -16.61 1.66 -5.82
N LEU A 388 -15.95 2.66 -6.41
CA LEU A 388 -15.82 3.98 -5.77
C LEU A 388 -17.16 4.72 -5.67
N GLU A 389 -18.04 4.58 -6.67
CA GLU A 389 -19.41 5.11 -6.57
C GLU A 389 -20.19 4.47 -5.41
N ALA A 390 -20.07 3.14 -5.26
CA ALA A 390 -20.66 2.42 -4.11
C ALA A 390 -20.07 2.88 -2.77
N LEU A 391 -18.76 3.17 -2.71
CA LEU A 391 -18.09 3.71 -1.52
C LEU A 391 -18.69 5.06 -1.11
N GLY A 392 -18.75 6.03 -2.04
CA GLY A 392 -19.27 7.36 -1.76
C GLY A 392 -20.76 7.36 -1.39
N GLU A 393 -21.58 6.59 -2.11
CA GLU A 393 -23.01 6.44 -1.79
C GLU A 393 -23.22 5.74 -0.44
N GLY A 394 -22.40 4.73 -0.12
CA GLY A 394 -22.40 4.05 1.17
C GLY A 394 -22.04 4.98 2.33
N ALA A 395 -21.03 5.83 2.16
CA ALA A 395 -20.66 6.84 3.15
C ALA A 395 -21.77 7.86 3.39
N ARG A 396 -22.45 8.33 2.33
CA ARG A 396 -23.61 9.24 2.44
C ARG A 396 -24.77 8.61 3.20
N ARG A 397 -25.02 7.31 3.01
CA ARG A 397 -26.04 6.55 3.77
C ARG A 397 -25.62 6.32 5.21
N ALA A 398 -24.35 5.98 5.45
CA ALA A 398 -23.82 5.81 6.80
C ALA A 398 -23.96 7.09 7.63
N ALA A 399 -23.65 8.24 7.06
CA ALA A 399 -23.80 9.55 7.69
C ALA A 399 -25.25 9.88 8.14
N GLN A 400 -26.27 9.25 7.56
CA GLN A 400 -27.67 9.39 7.97
C GLN A 400 -28.04 8.45 9.13
N ARG A 401 -27.20 7.43 9.41
CA ARG A 401 -27.42 6.40 10.43
C ARG A 401 -26.71 6.70 11.75
N VAL A 402 -25.80 7.67 11.79
CA VAL A 402 -24.90 7.98 12.93
C VAL A 402 -24.94 9.43 13.39
#